data_AF-A0A077B6J4-F1
#
_entry.id   AF-A0A077B6J4-F1
#
_cell.length_a   1.000
_cell.length_b   1.000
_cell.length_c   1.000
_cell.angle_alpha   90.00
_cell.angle_beta   90.00
_cell.angle_gamma   90.00
#
_symmetry.space_group_name_H-M   'P 1'
#
loop_
_entity.id
_entity.type
_entity.pdbx_description
1 polymer ?
#
loop_
_entity_poly.entity_id
_entity_poly.type
_entity_poly.pdbx_seq_one_letter_code
_entity_poly.pdbx_strand_id
1 'polypeptide(L)'
;AVITNSSYSGQWTAMNKFNQASSMMILVALMMKLGLSPFHFWVPEVAQGVSLTSGMLLLTWQKLAPISILYQINMTLDLTLMTLIALTSIALGGWGGLNQTQLRKILAYSSIAHMGWMIAILKYNSTMMILNLLIYIILTITLFSMLMLFSSTTILAMSNSWNKIPLASSMMPLILLSL
;
A
#
# COMPACT_ATOMS: atom_id res chain seq x y z
N ALA A 1 4.33 20.64 9.16
CA ALA A 1 5.37 20.46 8.12
C ALA A 1 5.36 21.52 7.02
N VAL A 2 4.23 21.75 6.32
CA VAL A 2 4.17 22.83 5.31
C VAL A 2 4.36 24.21 5.96
N ILE A 3 3.67 24.47 7.07
CA ILE A 3 3.81 25.71 7.85
C ILE A 3 5.25 25.91 8.36
N THR A 4 5.86 24.83 8.89
CA THR A 4 7.25 24.89 9.36
C THR A 4 8.20 25.10 8.18
N ASN A 5 7.92 24.53 7.00
CA ASN A 5 8.76 24.76 5.83
C ASN A 5 8.63 26.20 5.34
N SER A 6 7.40 26.72 5.24
CA SER A 6 7.15 28.09 4.79
C SER A 6 7.68 29.13 5.77
N SER A 7 7.70 28.86 7.08
CA SER A 7 8.37 29.75 8.05
C SER A 7 9.88 29.81 7.86
N TYR A 8 10.52 28.74 7.36
CA TYR A 8 11.96 28.72 7.08
C TYR A 8 12.31 29.22 5.67
N SER A 9 11.54 28.87 4.64
CA SER A 9 11.85 29.14 3.24
C SER A 9 11.14 30.38 2.68
N GLY A 10 10.08 30.85 3.33
CA GLY A 10 9.20 31.91 2.82
C GLY A 10 8.39 31.52 1.58
N GLN A 11 8.40 30.25 1.18
CA GLN A 11 7.80 29.77 -0.06
C GLN A 11 6.85 28.58 0.18
N TRP A 12 5.83 28.47 -0.67
CA TRP A 12 4.83 27.38 -0.67
C TRP A 12 5.07 26.35 -1.77
N THR A 13 6.19 26.46 -2.49
CA THR A 13 6.53 25.55 -3.59
C THR A 13 6.90 24.17 -3.03
N ALA A 14 6.41 23.12 -3.66
CA ALA A 14 6.82 21.74 -3.40
C ALA A 14 8.20 21.46 -4.04
N MET A 15 9.19 22.26 -3.70
CA MET A 15 10.57 22.11 -4.17
C MET A 15 11.39 21.29 -3.16
N ASN A 16 12.50 20.72 -3.62
CA ASN A 16 13.44 19.88 -2.86
C ASN A 16 14.17 20.58 -1.70
N LYS A 17 13.67 21.71 -1.20
CA LYS A 17 14.25 22.45 -0.07
C LYS A 17 13.33 22.30 1.14
N PHE A 18 13.31 21.11 1.71
CA PHE A 18 12.76 20.88 3.04
C PHE A 18 13.88 20.91 4.07
N ASN A 19 13.64 21.56 5.21
CA ASN A 19 14.43 21.34 6.42
C ASN A 19 14.28 19.86 6.85
N GLN A 20 15.33 19.26 7.43
CA GLN A 20 15.33 17.86 7.87
C GLN A 20 14.18 17.56 8.85
N ALA A 21 13.84 18.51 9.72
CA ALA A 21 12.70 18.36 10.62
C ALA A 21 11.35 18.33 9.87
N SER A 22 11.20 19.15 8.82
CA SER A 22 9.96 19.18 8.04
C SER A 22 9.84 17.98 7.11
N SER A 23 10.93 17.47 6.54
CA SER A 23 10.92 16.24 5.74
C SER A 23 10.52 15.03 6.60
N MET A 24 11.05 14.92 7.83
CA MET A 24 10.68 13.84 8.76
C MET A 24 9.21 13.92 9.20
N MET A 25 8.69 15.12 9.49
CA MET A 25 7.27 15.29 9.79
C MET A 25 6.35 14.89 8.63
N ILE A 26 6.71 15.25 7.38
CA ILE A 26 5.92 14.85 6.21
C ILE A 26 5.97 13.34 6.04
N LEU A 27 7.15 12.73 6.21
CA LEU A 27 7.30 11.29 6.06
C LEU A 27 6.47 10.52 7.07
N VAL A 28 6.46 10.90 8.34
CA VAL A 28 5.61 10.27 9.36
C VAL A 28 4.13 10.40 9.01
N ALA A 29 3.69 11.57 8.53
CA ALA A 29 2.31 11.79 8.11
C ALA A 29 1.93 10.90 6.90
N LEU A 30 2.83 10.79 5.91
CA LEU A 30 2.63 9.92 4.75
C LEU A 30 2.66 8.45 5.14
N MET A 31 3.50 8.06 6.10
CA MET A 31 3.54 6.71 6.65
C MET A 31 2.21 6.30 7.29
N MET A 32 1.64 7.16 8.12
CA MET A 32 0.32 6.92 8.70
C MET A 32 -0.74 6.78 7.61
N LYS A 33 -0.75 7.67 6.62
CA LYS A 33 -1.76 7.68 5.55
C LYS A 33 -1.65 6.49 4.59
N LEU A 34 -0.42 6.02 4.32
CA LEU A 34 -0.17 4.82 3.53
C LEU A 34 -0.30 3.54 4.35
N GLY A 35 -0.31 3.63 5.68
CA GLY A 35 -0.40 2.47 6.57
C GLY A 35 0.87 1.62 6.56
N LEU A 36 2.03 2.29 6.54
CA LEU A 36 3.33 1.63 6.63
C LEU A 36 3.70 1.34 8.08
N SER A 37 4.61 0.38 8.28
CA SER A 37 5.18 0.11 9.60
C SER A 37 5.85 1.36 10.19
N PRO A 38 5.63 1.68 11.48
CA PRO A 38 4.85 0.95 12.48
C PRO A 38 3.34 1.28 12.49
N PHE A 39 2.89 2.27 11.71
CA PHE A 39 1.51 2.78 11.66
C PHE A 39 0.53 1.93 10.83
N HIS A 40 0.84 0.67 10.60
CA HIS A 40 0.11 -0.24 9.72
C HIS A 40 -1.17 -0.84 10.34
N PHE A 41 -1.33 -0.79 11.67
CA PHE A 41 -2.40 -1.49 12.41
C PHE A 41 -3.83 -1.18 11.93
N TRP A 42 -4.08 0.05 11.46
CA TRP A 42 -5.43 0.43 11.03
C TRP A 42 -5.83 -0.20 9.68
N VAL A 43 -4.88 -0.54 8.81
CA VAL A 43 -5.20 -0.99 7.43
C VAL A 43 -5.97 -2.31 7.43
N PRO A 44 -5.52 -3.38 8.13
CA PRO A 44 -6.25 -4.65 8.15
C PRO A 44 -7.60 -4.56 8.85
N GLU A 45 -7.72 -3.76 9.90
CA GLU A 45 -8.98 -3.59 10.64
C GLU A 45 -10.03 -2.84 9.82
N VAL A 46 -9.65 -1.71 9.22
CA VAL A 46 -10.55 -0.93 8.38
C VAL A 46 -10.92 -1.72 7.12
N ALA A 47 -9.96 -2.37 6.45
CA ALA A 47 -10.25 -3.19 5.27
C ALA A 47 -11.25 -4.33 5.58
N GLN A 48 -11.19 -4.91 6.78
CA GLN A 48 -12.14 -5.94 7.21
C GLN A 48 -13.52 -5.37 7.56
N GLY A 49 -13.58 -4.16 8.12
CA GLY A 49 -14.82 -3.51 8.57
C GLY A 49 -15.69 -2.95 7.44
N VAL A 50 -15.12 -2.76 6.24
CA VAL A 50 -15.81 -2.13 5.11
C VAL A 50 -16.21 -3.13 4.01
N SER A 51 -17.04 -2.66 3.07
CA SER A 51 -17.47 -3.45 1.90
C SER A 51 -16.30 -3.73 0.94
N LEU A 52 -16.42 -4.72 0.06
CA LEU A 52 -15.38 -5.03 -0.93
C LEU A 52 -15.06 -3.85 -1.86
N THR A 53 -16.09 -3.10 -2.28
CA THR A 53 -15.92 -1.91 -3.14
C THR A 53 -15.15 -0.80 -2.46
N SER A 54 -15.47 -0.51 -1.20
CA SER A 54 -14.77 0.51 -0.40
C SER A 54 -13.37 0.07 -0.01
N GLY A 55 -13.17 -1.22 0.30
CA GLY A 55 -11.85 -1.81 0.52
C GLY A 55 -10.95 -1.71 -0.71
N MET A 56 -11.49 -1.97 -1.90
CA MET A 56 -10.79 -1.80 -3.18
C MET A 56 -10.33 -0.34 -3.36
N LEU A 57 -11.23 0.64 -3.15
CA LEU A 57 -10.87 2.07 -3.24
C LEU A 57 -9.84 2.50 -2.20
N LEU A 58 -9.94 1.97 -0.98
CA LEU A 58 -8.99 2.23 0.10
C LEU A 58 -7.59 1.71 -0.25
N LEU A 59 -7.50 0.49 -0.79
CA LEU A 59 -6.21 -0.13 -1.10
C LEU A 59 -5.58 0.34 -2.42
N THR A 60 -6.34 1.02 -3.29
CA THR A 60 -5.85 1.50 -4.60
C THR A 60 -5.83 3.03 -4.66
N TRP A 61 -7.00 3.66 -4.71
CA TRP A 61 -7.16 5.08 -4.97
C TRP A 61 -6.51 5.95 -3.89
N GLN A 62 -6.67 5.58 -2.61
CA GLN A 62 -6.10 6.35 -1.49
C GLN A 62 -4.57 6.30 -1.42
N LYS A 63 -3.92 5.39 -2.17
CA LYS A 63 -2.45 5.29 -2.24
C LYS A 63 -1.83 6.28 -3.25
N LEU A 64 -2.60 6.71 -4.26
CA LEU A 64 -2.08 7.56 -5.35
C LEU A 64 -1.56 8.91 -4.85
N ALA A 65 -2.37 9.63 -4.06
CA ALA A 65 -1.99 10.97 -3.61
C ALA A 65 -0.80 10.98 -2.63
N PRO A 66 -0.70 10.09 -1.63
CA PRO A 66 0.50 10.05 -0.79
C PRO A 66 1.77 9.65 -1.55
N ILE A 67 1.68 8.74 -2.54
CA ILE A 67 2.85 8.33 -3.33
C ILE A 67 3.32 9.45 -4.26
N SER A 68 2.42 10.25 -4.83
CA SER A 68 2.82 11.40 -5.64
C SER A 68 3.59 12.45 -4.82
N ILE A 69 3.21 12.65 -3.56
CA ILE A 69 3.96 13.53 -2.64
C ILE A 69 5.33 12.92 -2.32
N LEU A 70 5.42 11.62 -2.00
CA LEU A 70 6.70 10.94 -1.77
C LEU A 70 7.64 11.05 -2.98
N TYR A 71 7.09 10.92 -4.20
CA TYR A 71 7.83 11.08 -5.44
C TYR A 71 8.45 12.49 -5.55
N GLN A 72 7.68 13.54 -5.21
CA GLN A 72 8.16 14.92 -5.29
C GLN A 72 9.24 15.26 -4.26
N ILE A 73 9.17 14.68 -3.05
CA ILE A 73 10.09 15.02 -1.95
C ILE A 73 11.26 14.04 -1.79
N ASN A 74 11.40 13.08 -2.72
CA ASN A 74 12.31 11.93 -2.59
C ASN A 74 13.77 12.31 -2.24
N MET A 75 14.28 13.41 -2.77
CA MET A 75 15.64 13.90 -2.53
C MET A 75 15.87 14.39 -1.10
N THR A 76 14.82 14.80 -0.39
CA THR A 76 14.91 15.38 0.96
C THR A 76 14.73 14.37 2.09
N LEU A 77 14.33 13.14 1.76
CA LEU A 77 14.12 12.08 2.75
C LEU A 77 15.46 11.49 3.18
N ASP A 78 15.55 10.93 4.40
CA ASP A 78 16.74 10.18 4.83
C ASP A 78 16.71 8.76 4.26
N LEU A 79 17.84 8.29 3.71
CA LEU A 79 17.93 6.94 3.13
C LEU A 79 17.84 5.87 4.23
N THR A 80 18.51 6.07 5.37
CA THR A 80 18.57 5.06 6.43
C THR A 80 17.19 4.78 7.03
N LEU A 81 16.40 5.84 7.19
CA LEU A 81 15.07 5.75 7.73
C LEU A 81 14.09 5.15 6.72
N MET A 82 14.23 5.47 5.42
CA MET A 82 13.42 4.86 4.36
C MET A 82 13.66 3.35 4.22
N THR A 83 14.91 2.90 4.29
CA THR A 83 15.22 1.47 4.22
C THR A 83 14.69 0.72 5.44
N LEU A 84 14.76 1.30 6.63
CA LEU A 84 14.18 0.71 7.86
C LEU A 84 12.65 0.58 7.77
N ILE A 85 11.96 1.60 7.27
CA ILE A 85 10.52 1.54 7.02
C ILE A 85 10.18 0.46 6.00
N ALA A 86 10.93 0.41 4.89
CA ALA A 86 10.71 -0.58 3.84
C ALA A 86 10.86 -2.01 4.37
N LEU A 87 11.96 -2.31 5.05
CA LEU A 87 12.22 -3.65 5.58
C LEU A 87 11.19 -4.07 6.62
N THR A 88 10.83 -3.18 7.54
CA THR A 88 9.84 -3.50 8.58
C THR A 88 8.43 -3.67 8.02
N SER A 89 8.05 -2.88 7.02
CA SER A 89 6.75 -3.04 6.33
C SER A 89 6.68 -4.32 5.50
N ILE A 90 7.76 -4.70 4.80
CA ILE A 90 7.83 -5.99 4.09
C ILE A 90 7.72 -7.16 5.07
N ALA A 91 8.48 -7.13 6.18
CA ALA A 91 8.47 -8.20 7.17
C ALA A 91 7.10 -8.35 7.87
N LEU A 92 6.53 -7.24 8.35
CA LEU A 92 5.23 -7.26 9.04
C LEU A 92 4.06 -7.53 8.09
N GLY A 93 4.14 -7.08 6.84
CA GLY A 93 3.19 -7.46 5.79
C GLY A 93 3.21 -8.97 5.54
N GLY A 94 4.40 -9.56 5.40
CA GLY A 94 4.57 -11.00 5.24
C GLY A 94 4.03 -11.80 6.41
N TRP A 95 4.54 -11.54 7.63
CA TRP A 95 4.12 -12.29 8.82
C TRP A 95 2.65 -12.06 9.19
N GLY A 96 2.16 -10.84 9.03
CA GLY A 96 0.77 -10.50 9.33
C GLY A 96 -0.23 -11.21 8.42
N GLY A 97 0.12 -11.40 7.14
CA GLY A 97 -0.72 -12.09 6.16
C GLY A 97 -0.85 -13.60 6.40
N LEU A 98 0.19 -14.26 6.91
CA LEU A 98 0.22 -15.72 7.09
C LEU A 98 -0.86 -16.23 8.05
N ASN A 99 -1.23 -15.44 9.07
CA ASN A 99 -2.18 -15.87 10.10
C ASN A 99 -3.60 -15.33 9.87
N GLN A 100 -3.98 -15.04 8.63
CA GLN A 100 -5.32 -14.52 8.31
C GLN A 100 -6.12 -15.50 7.47
N THR A 101 -7.37 -15.74 7.88
CA THR A 101 -8.35 -16.51 7.10
C THR A 101 -9.32 -15.62 6.31
N GLN A 102 -9.32 -14.32 6.63
CA GLN A 102 -10.17 -13.31 6.02
C GLN A 102 -9.42 -12.68 4.84
N LEU A 103 -9.99 -12.80 3.64
CA LEU A 103 -9.33 -12.37 2.39
C LEU A 103 -9.04 -10.86 2.39
N ARG A 104 -9.92 -10.05 3.00
CA ARG A 104 -9.71 -8.60 3.11
C ARG A 104 -8.49 -8.24 3.95
N LYS A 105 -8.20 -8.99 5.02
CA LYS A 105 -7.00 -8.80 5.84
C LYS A 105 -5.74 -9.27 5.11
N ILE A 106 -5.81 -10.39 4.38
CA ILE A 106 -4.69 -10.85 3.55
C ILE A 106 -4.31 -9.76 2.53
N LEU A 107 -5.29 -9.17 1.84
CA LEU A 107 -5.07 -8.07 0.88
C LEU A 107 -4.54 -6.79 1.55
N ALA A 108 -4.98 -6.50 2.77
CA ALA A 108 -4.42 -5.38 3.52
C ALA A 108 -2.94 -5.62 3.85
N TYR A 109 -2.56 -6.82 4.28
CA TYR A 109 -1.16 -7.15 4.56
C TYR A 109 -0.28 -7.21 3.31
N SER A 110 -0.80 -7.72 2.18
CA SER A 110 -0.08 -7.63 0.91
C SER A 110 0.14 -6.16 0.50
N SER A 111 -0.85 -5.28 0.70
CA SER A 111 -0.67 -3.85 0.46
C SER A 111 0.46 -3.25 1.30
N ILE A 112 0.58 -3.62 2.59
CA ILE A 112 1.65 -3.13 3.46
C ILE A 112 3.02 -3.57 2.92
N ALA A 113 3.14 -4.82 2.46
CA ALA A 113 4.37 -5.34 1.88
C ALA A 113 4.74 -4.64 0.55
N HIS A 114 3.79 -4.46 -0.38
CA HIS A 114 4.05 -3.77 -1.65
C HIS A 114 4.44 -2.31 -1.44
N MET A 115 3.82 -1.61 -0.49
CA MET A 115 4.21 -0.24 -0.15
C MET A 115 5.64 -0.19 0.41
N GLY A 116 6.06 -1.21 1.15
CA GLY A 116 7.44 -1.37 1.58
C GLY A 116 8.43 -1.50 0.41
N TRP A 117 8.10 -2.34 -0.58
CA TRP A 117 8.90 -2.46 -1.81
C TRP A 117 8.99 -1.15 -2.60
N MET A 118 7.90 -0.39 -2.68
CA MET A 118 7.89 0.92 -3.34
C MET A 118 8.84 1.91 -2.63
N ILE A 119 8.84 1.91 -1.30
CA ILE A 119 9.72 2.77 -0.50
C ILE A 119 11.19 2.39 -0.64
N ALA A 120 11.48 1.08 -0.69
CA ALA A 120 12.85 0.58 -0.83
C ALA A 120 13.55 1.17 -2.07
N ILE A 121 12.84 1.23 -3.20
CA ILE A 121 13.42 1.68 -4.48
C ILE A 121 13.26 3.19 -4.72
N LEU A 122 12.46 3.90 -3.93
CA LEU A 122 12.07 5.29 -4.16
C LEU A 122 13.27 6.24 -4.36
N LYS A 123 14.33 6.06 -3.57
CA LYS A 123 15.55 6.88 -3.65
C LYS A 123 16.51 6.47 -4.77
N TYR A 124 16.46 5.22 -5.19
CA TYR A 124 17.37 4.69 -6.21
C TYR A 124 16.83 4.96 -7.62
N ASN A 125 15.56 4.63 -7.85
CA ASN A 125 14.89 4.89 -9.10
C ASN A 125 13.38 5.04 -8.90
N SER A 126 12.90 6.28 -8.94
CA SER A 126 11.49 6.61 -8.74
C SER A 126 10.58 6.09 -9.86
N THR A 127 11.11 5.79 -11.05
CA THR A 127 10.32 5.17 -12.14
C THR A 127 9.94 3.73 -11.83
N MET A 128 10.83 2.96 -11.19
CA MET A 128 10.53 1.58 -10.76
C MET A 128 9.51 1.54 -9.64
N MET A 129 9.49 2.56 -8.77
CA MET A 129 8.42 2.72 -7.78
C MET A 129 7.05 2.90 -8.46
N ILE A 130 6.96 3.77 -9.49
CA ILE A 130 5.70 3.98 -10.24
C ILE A 130 5.27 2.70 -10.95
N LEU A 131 6.21 1.96 -11.55
CA LEU A 131 5.93 0.67 -12.19
C LEU A 131 5.30 -0.32 -11.19
N ASN A 132 5.91 -0.47 -10.01
CA ASN A 132 5.38 -1.34 -8.96
C ASN A 132 3.98 -0.90 -8.52
N LEU A 133 3.73 0.40 -8.38
CA LEU A 133 2.39 0.93 -8.06
C LEU A 133 1.35 0.55 -9.12
N LEU A 134 1.68 0.66 -10.40
CA LEU A 134 0.77 0.31 -11.49
C LEU A 134 0.42 -1.17 -11.48
N ILE A 135 1.43 -2.04 -11.34
CA ILE A 135 1.23 -3.49 -11.26
C ILE A 135 0.35 -3.84 -10.04
N TYR A 136 0.68 -3.30 -8.87
CA TYR A 136 -0.10 -3.50 -7.65
C TYR A 136 -1.56 -3.05 -7.80
N ILE A 137 -1.83 -1.89 -8.40
CA ILE A 137 -3.21 -1.41 -8.61
C ILE A 137 -3.97 -2.35 -9.56
N ILE A 138 -3.36 -2.80 -10.65
CA ILE A 138 -4.00 -3.73 -11.59
C ILE A 138 -4.34 -5.04 -10.89
N LEU A 139 -3.38 -5.64 -10.18
CA LEU A 139 -3.57 -6.92 -9.48
C LEU A 139 -4.60 -6.82 -8.35
N THR A 140 -4.62 -5.73 -7.59
CA THR A 140 -5.60 -5.58 -6.52
C THR A 140 -7.01 -5.36 -7.05
N ILE A 141 -7.18 -4.55 -8.10
CA ILE A 141 -8.51 -4.37 -8.72
C ILE A 141 -9.02 -5.69 -9.28
N THR A 142 -8.19 -6.48 -9.95
CA THR A 142 -8.60 -7.79 -10.49
C THR A 142 -8.96 -8.76 -9.37
N LEU A 143 -8.22 -8.78 -8.26
CA LEU A 143 -8.52 -9.68 -7.15
C LEU A 143 -9.81 -9.25 -6.43
N PHE A 144 -10.01 -7.95 -6.16
CA PHE A 144 -11.26 -7.46 -5.56
C PHE A 144 -12.47 -7.69 -6.47
N SER A 145 -12.34 -7.52 -7.79
CA SER A 145 -13.45 -7.78 -8.71
C SER A 145 -13.86 -9.25 -8.71
N MET A 146 -12.90 -10.17 -8.60
CA MET A 146 -13.17 -11.60 -8.48
C MET A 146 -13.82 -11.96 -7.14
N LEU A 147 -13.39 -11.36 -6.03
CA LEU A 147 -14.07 -11.53 -4.73
C LEU A 147 -15.51 -11.03 -4.75
N MET A 148 -15.78 -9.92 -5.44
CA MET A 148 -17.13 -9.38 -5.62
C MET A 148 -17.99 -10.34 -6.45
N LEU A 149 -17.44 -10.90 -7.52
CA LEU A 149 -18.12 -11.85 -8.40
C LEU A 149 -18.49 -13.15 -7.67
N PHE A 150 -17.64 -13.64 -6.76
CA PHE A 150 -17.92 -14.82 -5.95
C PHE A 150 -18.67 -14.55 -4.65
N SER A 151 -18.83 -13.28 -4.26
CA SER A 151 -19.34 -12.87 -2.94
C SER A 151 -18.58 -13.52 -1.76
N SER A 152 -17.27 -13.76 -1.92
CA SER A 152 -16.44 -14.48 -0.94
C SER A 152 -15.57 -13.51 -0.12
N THR A 153 -15.63 -13.65 1.21
CA THR A 153 -14.81 -12.85 2.14
C THR A 153 -13.81 -13.71 2.94
N THR A 154 -13.99 -15.03 2.94
CA THR A 154 -13.16 -16.00 3.66
C THR A 154 -12.56 -17.03 2.70
N ILE A 155 -11.43 -17.63 3.09
CA ILE A 155 -10.78 -18.70 2.32
C ILE A 155 -11.76 -19.86 2.05
N LEU A 156 -12.59 -20.22 3.03
CA LEU A 156 -13.53 -21.33 2.91
C LEU A 156 -14.73 -21.00 1.99
N ALA A 157 -15.21 -19.76 1.99
CA ALA A 157 -16.20 -19.33 1.00
C ALA A 157 -15.60 -19.34 -0.42
N MET A 158 -14.32 -18.98 -0.53
CA MET A 158 -13.59 -18.99 -1.78
C MET A 158 -13.33 -20.41 -2.32
N SER A 159 -13.08 -21.40 -1.46
CA SER A 159 -12.88 -22.79 -1.90
C SER A 159 -14.12 -23.38 -2.57
N ASN A 160 -15.32 -22.87 -2.28
CA ASN A 160 -16.57 -23.33 -2.88
C ASN A 160 -16.88 -22.68 -4.25
N SER A 161 -16.01 -21.79 -4.74
CA SER A 161 -16.22 -21.06 -6.01
C SER A 161 -16.09 -21.92 -7.27
N TRP A 162 -15.34 -23.02 -7.20
CA TRP A 162 -15.12 -23.92 -8.34
C TRP A 162 -16.42 -24.48 -8.94
N ASN A 163 -17.39 -24.78 -8.06
CA ASN A 163 -18.71 -25.28 -8.46
C ASN A 163 -19.62 -24.21 -9.06
N LYS A 164 -19.36 -22.92 -8.80
CA LYS A 164 -20.20 -21.82 -9.28
C LYS A 164 -19.76 -21.35 -10.66
N ILE A 165 -18.49 -20.94 -10.78
CA ILE A 165 -17.94 -20.35 -12.01
C ILE A 165 -16.51 -20.88 -12.19
N PRO A 166 -16.36 -22.08 -12.79
CA PRO A 166 -15.08 -22.79 -12.83
C PRO A 166 -13.98 -22.01 -13.55
N LEU A 167 -14.33 -21.31 -14.64
CA LEU A 167 -13.39 -20.55 -15.45
C LEU A 167 -12.82 -19.33 -14.72
N ALA A 168 -13.63 -18.66 -13.89
CA ALA A 168 -13.14 -17.60 -13.03
C ALA A 168 -12.32 -18.18 -11.86
N SER A 169 -12.70 -19.34 -11.33
CA SER A 169 -11.96 -19.97 -10.24
C SER A 169 -10.53 -20.40 -10.65
N SER A 170 -10.30 -20.77 -11.91
CA SER A 170 -8.97 -21.11 -12.42
C SER A 170 -8.06 -19.91 -12.64
N MET A 171 -8.60 -18.70 -12.83
CA MET A 171 -7.81 -17.47 -12.93
C MET A 171 -7.27 -16.98 -11.58
N MET A 172 -7.96 -17.30 -10.48
CA MET A 172 -7.57 -16.85 -9.13
C MET A 172 -6.16 -17.28 -8.67
N PRO A 173 -5.72 -18.54 -8.82
CA PRO A 173 -4.35 -18.91 -8.48
C PRO A 173 -3.30 -18.17 -9.33
N LEU A 174 -3.57 -17.87 -10.61
CA LEU A 174 -2.65 -17.09 -11.46
C LEU A 174 -2.50 -15.65 -10.96
N ILE A 175 -3.59 -15.04 -10.50
CA ILE A 175 -3.56 -13.69 -9.92
C ILE A 175 -2.82 -13.71 -8.58
N LEU A 176 -3.04 -14.72 -7.75
CA LEU A 176 -2.35 -14.85 -6.45
C LEU A 176 -0.85 -15.13 -6.59
N LEU A 177 -0.43 -15.86 -7.63
CA LEU A 177 1.00 -16.11 -7.91
C LEU A 177 1.73 -14.91 -8.51
N SER A 178 0.99 -13.96 -9.11
CA SER A 178 1.58 -12.74 -9.67
C SER A 178 1.68 -11.59 -8.67
N LEU A 179 1.05 -11.72 -7.50
CA LEU A 179 1.01 -10.77 -6.40
C LEU A 179 2.16 -11.05 -5.42
#